data_AF-A0A0Q4C4L5-F1
#
_entry.id   AF-A0A0Q4C4L5-F1
#
_cell.length_a   1.000
_cell.length_b   1.000
_cell.length_c   1.000
_cell.angle_alpha   90.00
_cell.angle_beta   90.00
_cell.angle_gamma   90.00
#
_symmetry.space_group_name_H-M   'P 1'
#
loop_
_entity.id
_entity.type
_entity.pdbx_description
1 polymer ?
#
loop_
_entity_poly.entity_id
_entity_poly.type
_entity_poly.pdbx_seq_one_letter_code
_entity_poly.pdbx_strand_id
1 'polypeptide(L)'
;MARRTVQVRAYADPVVARCGDEVVAEHPRFFGRNRTIYDPWHYLPVPARKPGALRNGAPFQDWELPPALARLRRKLDNGDDADRRFVRVLARQRSVQ
;
A
#
# COMPACT_ATOMS: atom_id res chain seq x y z
N MET A 1 7.12 -3.00 -14.26
CA MET A 1 6.70 -4.35 -13.82
C MET A 1 5.19 -4.50 -13.98
N ALA A 2 4.73 -5.37 -14.88
CA ALA A 2 3.31 -5.75 -14.98
C ALA A 2 3.27 -7.20 -15.52
N ARG A 3 2.37 -8.04 -14.97
CA ARG A 3 2.14 -9.46 -15.33
C ARG A 3 3.29 -10.45 -15.05
N ARG A 4 4.02 -10.28 -13.93
CA ARG A 4 4.90 -11.36 -13.43
C ARG A 4 4.13 -12.26 -12.48
N THR A 5 4.30 -13.57 -12.63
CA THR A 5 3.74 -14.56 -11.70
C THR A 5 4.38 -14.38 -10.33
N VAL A 6 3.55 -14.31 -9.30
CA VAL A 6 3.98 -14.25 -7.90
C VAL A 6 3.70 -15.58 -7.23
N GLN A 7 4.60 -16.03 -6.37
CA GLN A 7 4.39 -17.19 -5.50
C GLN A 7 3.94 -16.69 -4.13
N VAL A 8 2.84 -17.25 -3.62
CA VAL A 8 2.39 -17.01 -2.25
C VAL A 8 2.79 -18.21 -1.40
N ARG A 9 3.62 -17.98 -0.38
CA ARG A 9 4.04 -18.99 0.60
C ARG A 9 3.37 -18.69 1.93
N ALA A 10 2.53 -19.60 2.40
CA ALA A 10 1.84 -19.46 3.68
C ALA A 10 2.58 -20.27 4.75
N TYR A 11 3.47 -19.62 5.51
CA TYR A 11 4.15 -20.23 6.66
C TYR A 11 3.22 -20.23 7.89
N ALA A 12 3.69 -20.82 9.00
CA ALA A 12 2.95 -20.82 10.26
C ALA A 12 2.60 -19.39 10.71
N ASP A 13 3.57 -18.47 10.63
CA ASP A 13 3.42 -17.11 11.14
C ASP A 13 3.21 -16.07 10.03
N PRO A 14 4.07 -15.88 9.01
CA PRO A 14 3.76 -14.97 7.92
C PRO A 14 3.23 -15.66 6.65
N VAL A 15 2.41 -14.91 5.91
CA VAL A 15 2.14 -15.17 4.49
C VAL A 15 3.03 -14.25 3.68
N VAL A 16 3.88 -14.83 2.83
CA VAL A 16 4.90 -14.11 2.06
C VAL A 16 4.59 -14.23 0.57
N ALA A 17 4.53 -13.10 -0.14
CA ALA A 17 4.45 -13.05 -1.59
C ALA A 17 5.83 -12.76 -2.19
N ARG A 18 6.26 -13.59 -3.13
CA ARG A 18 7.56 -13.48 -3.80
C ARG A 18 7.42 -13.36 -5.32
N CYS A 19 8.28 -12.56 -5.94
CA CYS A 19 8.44 -12.47 -7.38
C CYS A 19 9.85 -12.95 -7.75
N GLY A 20 9.99 -14.23 -8.07
CA GLY A 20 11.32 -14.87 -8.14
C GLY A 20 11.94 -14.91 -6.75
N ASP A 21 13.16 -14.36 -6.61
CA ASP A 21 13.88 -14.34 -5.34
C ASP A 21 13.57 -13.11 -4.47
N GLU A 22 12.81 -12.14 -4.97
CA GLU A 22 12.44 -10.92 -4.23
C GLU A 22 11.15 -11.13 -3.42
N VAL A 23 11.17 -10.76 -2.13
CA VAL A 23 9.96 -10.65 -1.31
C VAL A 23 9.28 -9.32 -1.62
N VAL A 24 8.05 -9.37 -2.15
CA VAL A 24 7.30 -8.19 -2.56
C VAL A 24 6.19 -7.80 -1.59
N ALA A 25 5.78 -8.73 -0.72
CA ALA A 25 4.89 -8.49 0.40
C ALA A 25 5.08 -9.55 1.49
N GLU A 26 4.91 -9.14 2.74
CA GLU A 26 4.89 -10.02 3.90
C GLU A 26 3.77 -9.55 4.83
N HIS A 27 2.94 -10.49 5.26
CA HIS A 27 1.81 -10.20 6.13
C HIS A 27 1.75 -11.21 7.27
N PRO A 28 1.49 -10.77 8.51
CA PRO A 28 1.21 -11.70 9.59
C PRO A 28 -0.03 -12.52 9.26
N ARG A 29 0.03 -13.82 9.55
CA ARG A 29 -1.08 -14.74 9.38
C ARG A 29 -2.15 -14.39 10.41
N PHE A 30 -3.36 -14.19 9.92
CA PHE A 30 -4.52 -13.94 10.76
C PHE A 30 -5.43 -15.16 10.75
N PHE A 31 -5.71 -15.70 11.92
CA PHE A 31 -6.63 -16.82 12.08
C PHE A 31 -8.05 -16.28 12.29
N GLY A 32 -8.85 -16.26 11.23
CA GLY A 32 -10.24 -15.80 11.25
C GLY A 32 -10.91 -16.02 9.89
N ARG A 33 -12.25 -16.01 9.84
CA ARG A 33 -13.02 -16.16 8.59
C ARG A 33 -13.40 -14.79 8.03
N ASN A 34 -13.43 -14.67 6.70
CA ASN A 34 -13.87 -13.47 5.97
C ASN A 34 -13.16 -12.17 6.38
N ARG A 35 -11.88 -12.26 6.76
CA ARG A 35 -11.06 -11.08 7.04
C ARG A 35 -10.20 -10.75 5.83
N THR A 36 -10.25 -9.48 5.42
CA THR A 36 -9.33 -8.92 4.44
C THR A 36 -8.46 -7.90 5.15
N ILE A 37 -7.16 -8.13 5.16
CA ILE A 37 -6.18 -7.22 5.76
C ILE A 37 -5.44 -6.54 4.62
N TYR A 38 -5.44 -5.22 4.62
CA TYR A 38 -4.70 -4.43 3.67
C TYR A 38 -3.48 -3.81 4.36
N ASP A 39 -2.29 -3.98 3.78
CA ASP A 39 -1.18 -3.06 4.05
C ASP A 39 -1.20 -1.98 2.96
N PRO A 40 -1.55 -0.73 3.29
CA PRO A 40 -1.68 0.36 2.31
C PRO A 40 -0.37 0.65 1.57
N TRP A 41 0.79 0.37 2.19
CA TRP A 41 2.11 0.58 1.57
C TRP A 41 2.33 -0.32 0.35
N HIS A 42 1.78 -1.54 0.36
CA HIS A 42 1.84 -2.45 -0.78
C HIS A 42 1.07 -1.92 -1.99
N TYR A 43 0.03 -1.12 -1.78
CA TYR A 43 -0.84 -0.62 -2.83
C TYR A 43 -0.40 0.72 -3.41
N LEU A 44 0.62 1.40 -2.87
CA LEU A 44 1.10 2.69 -3.38
C LEU A 44 1.47 2.75 -4.87
N PRO A 45 1.96 1.67 -5.52
CA PRO A 45 2.16 1.67 -6.97
C PRO A 45 0.87 1.88 -7.77
N VAL A 46 -0.30 1.59 -7.20
CA VAL A 46 -1.61 1.72 -7.88
C VAL A 46 -2.01 3.20 -8.01
N PRO A 47 -2.08 4.01 -6.93
CA PRO A 47 -2.27 5.45 -7.03
C PRO A 47 -1.29 6.17 -7.95
N ALA A 48 -0.04 5.70 -8.06
CA ALA A 48 0.95 6.29 -8.94
C ALA A 48 0.53 6.25 -10.43
N ARG A 49 -0.28 5.25 -10.83
CA ARG A 49 -0.81 5.10 -12.19
C ARG A 49 -2.28 5.52 -12.31
N LYS A 50 -3.04 5.40 -11.23
CA LYS A 50 -4.47 5.74 -11.14
C LYS A 50 -4.70 6.62 -9.91
N PRO A 51 -4.55 7.94 -10.00
CA PRO A 51 -4.52 8.84 -8.85
C PRO A 51 -5.74 8.69 -7.93
N GLY A 52 -6.94 8.64 -8.50
CA GLY A 52 -8.18 8.43 -7.74
C GLY A 52 -8.30 7.11 -6.97
N ALA A 53 -7.35 6.18 -7.11
CA ALA A 53 -7.27 5.00 -6.25
C ALA A 53 -6.88 5.35 -4.81
N LEU A 54 -6.18 6.47 -4.57
CA LEU A 54 -5.86 6.92 -3.23
C LEU A 54 -7.11 7.35 -2.45
N ARG A 55 -8.10 7.92 -3.15
CA ARG A 55 -9.36 8.41 -2.56
C ARG A 55 -10.40 7.31 -2.38
N ASN A 56 -10.42 6.31 -3.27
CA ASN A 56 -11.49 5.32 -3.36
C ASN A 56 -11.04 3.88 -3.05
N GLY A 57 -9.74 3.64 -2.96
CA GLY A 57 -9.20 2.31 -2.72
C GLY A 57 -9.50 1.86 -1.30
N ALA A 58 -10.06 0.66 -1.15
CA ALA A 58 -10.26 0.02 0.15
C ALA A 58 -9.01 0.03 1.05
N PRO A 59 -7.77 -0.16 0.54
CA PRO A 59 -6.57 -0.05 1.36
C PRO A 59 -6.34 1.33 2.00
N PHE A 60 -6.91 2.42 1.47
CA PHE A 60 -6.55 3.78 1.87
C PHE A 60 -7.61 4.52 2.70
N GLN A 61 -8.79 3.91 2.91
CA GLN A 61 -9.91 4.53 3.63
C GLN A 61 -9.56 4.78 5.11
N ASP A 62 -9.13 3.73 5.81
CA ASP A 62 -8.80 3.77 7.25
C ASP A 62 -7.29 3.75 7.50
N TRP A 63 -6.52 4.32 6.58
CA TRP A 63 -5.07 4.29 6.69
C TRP A 63 -4.57 5.26 7.77
N GLU A 64 -4.07 4.69 8.87
CA GLU A 64 -3.37 5.43 9.92
C GLU A 64 -2.03 5.97 9.42
N LEU A 65 -2.05 7.20 8.96
CA LEU A 65 -0.86 7.93 8.53
C LEU A 65 -0.17 8.58 9.72
N PRO A 66 1.19 8.61 9.75
CA PRO A 66 1.92 9.45 10.69
C PRO A 66 1.37 10.88 10.71
N PRO A 67 1.26 11.56 11.88
CA PRO A 67 0.56 12.83 12.00
C PRO A 67 1.02 13.93 11.02
N ALA A 68 2.31 13.94 10.67
CA ALA A 68 2.86 14.86 9.68
C ALA A 68 2.30 14.63 8.27
N LEU A 69 2.20 13.36 7.84
CA LEU A 69 1.63 12.97 6.56
C LEU A 69 0.11 13.19 6.52
N ALA A 70 -0.60 12.91 7.61
CA ALA A 70 -2.02 13.18 7.72
C ALA A 70 -2.33 14.69 7.59
N ARG A 71 -1.50 15.56 8.20
CA ARG A 71 -1.59 17.01 8.03
C ARG A 71 -1.29 17.44 6.58
N LEU A 72 -0.28 16.86 5.95
CA LEU A 72 0.04 17.13 4.56
C LEU A 72 -1.12 16.74 3.63
N ARG A 73 -1.70 15.55 3.82
CA ARG A 73 -2.86 15.07 3.03
C ARG A 73 -4.03 16.03 3.10
N ARG A 74 -4.32 16.59 4.27
CA ARG A 74 -5.40 17.59 4.46
C ARG A 74 -5.11 18.96 3.85
N LYS A 75 -3.84 19.34 3.71
CA LYS A 75 -3.43 20.62 3.12
C LYS A 75 -3.34 20.58 1.60
N LEU A 76 -3.23 19.40 1.02
CA LEU A 76 -3.32 19.22 -0.42
C LEU A 76 -4.79 19.32 -0.81
N ASP A 77 -5.09 20.08 -1.86
CA ASP A 77 -6.44 20.15 -2.43
C ASP A 77 -6.93 18.77 -2.90
N ASN A 78 -8.22 18.63 -3.14
CA ASN A 78 -8.76 17.42 -3.75
C ASN A 78 -8.47 17.40 -5.26
N GLY A 79 -8.00 16.28 -5.78
CA GLY A 79 -7.81 16.09 -7.22
C GLY A 79 -6.65 15.18 -7.56
N ASP A 80 -6.58 14.78 -8.82
CA ASP A 80 -5.60 13.80 -9.29
C ASP A 80 -4.15 14.29 -9.17
N ASP A 81 -3.91 15.59 -9.31
CA ASP A 81 -2.58 16.16 -9.16
C ASP A 81 -2.12 16.22 -7.70
N ALA A 82 -3.04 16.47 -6.77
CA ALA A 82 -2.76 16.40 -5.34
C ALA A 82 -2.45 14.96 -4.91
N ASP A 83 -3.23 13.98 -5.37
CA ASP A 83 -2.97 12.57 -5.13
C ASP A 83 -1.59 12.15 -5.66
N ARG A 84 -1.23 12.54 -6.88
CA ARG A 84 0.10 12.27 -7.46
C ARG A 84 1.23 12.89 -6.63
N ARG A 85 1.04 14.11 -6.10
CA ARG A 85 2.03 14.74 -5.21
C ARG A 85 2.15 13.98 -3.90
N PHE A 86 1.02 13.61 -3.30
CA PHE A 86 1.02 12.87 -2.03
C PHE A 86 1.66 11.48 -2.18
N VAL A 87 1.33 10.73 -3.23
CA VAL A 87 1.92 9.42 -3.53
C VAL A 87 3.44 9.51 -3.72
N ARG A 88 3.95 10.58 -4.34
CA ARG A 88 5.40 10.81 -4.46
C ARG A 88 6.08 11.02 -3.11
N VAL A 89 5.43 11.70 -2.17
CA VAL A 89 5.94 11.87 -0.81
C VAL A 89 5.95 10.52 -0.08
N LEU A 90 4.85 9.76 -0.16
CA LEU A 90 4.75 8.43 0.45
C LEU A 90 5.80 7.46 -0.11
N ALA A 91 6.01 7.43 -1.43
CA ALA A 91 7.00 6.57 -2.06
C ALA A 91 8.43 6.83 -1.57
N ARG A 92 8.75 8.06 -1.12
CA ARG A 92 10.05 8.39 -0.52
C ARG A 92 10.19 7.93 0.94
N GLN A 93 9.08 7.71 1.65
CA GLN A 93 9.12 7.26 3.05
C GLN A 93 9.27 5.75 3.20
N ARG A 94 8.93 4.96 2.17
CA ARG A 94 9.12 3.50 2.18
C ARG A 94 10.59 3.07 2.32
N SER A 95 11.54 3.94 2.03
CA SER A 95 12.98 3.66 2.11
C SER A 95 13.57 3.69 3.54
N VAL A 96 12.74 3.92 4.57
CA VAL A 96 13.19 4.15 5.96
C VAL A 96 12.63 3.09 6.95
N GLN A 97 12.10 1.97 6.44
CA GLN A 97 11.64 0.84 7.27
C GLN A 97 12.37 -0.44 6.89
#